data_AF-A0A8X6WZL5-F1
#
_entry.id   AF-A0A8X6WZL5-F1
#
_cell.length_a   1.000
_cell.length_b   1.000
_cell.length_c   1.000
_cell.angle_alpha   90.00
_cell.angle_beta   90.00
_cell.angle_gamma   90.00
#
_symmetry.space_group_name_H-M   'P 1'
#
loop_
_entity.id
_entity.type
_entity.pdbx_description
1 polymer ?
#
loop_
_entity_poly.entity_id
_entity_poly.type
_entity_poly.pdbx_seq_one_letter_code
_entity_poly.pdbx_strand_id
1 'polypeptide(L)'
;VYFGTSHARIYLAADLFRINCPTGMSALMRKKLLDEVGGIKAFGQYLAEDFFFAKSFTDRGWGIRISSQPAWQNSGVCEITNFNNRISR
;
A
#
# COMPACT_ATOMS: atom_id res chain seq x y z
N VAL A 1 -4.83 4.99 -7.37
CA VAL A 1 -5.50 3.68 -7.30
C VAL A 1 -7.01 3.93 -7.41
N TYR A 2 -7.69 3.35 -8.41
CA TYR A 2 -9.10 3.60 -8.66
C TYR A 2 -9.95 3.08 -7.49
N PHE A 3 -10.43 3.99 -6.65
CA PHE A 3 -11.26 3.69 -5.48
C PHE A 3 -12.64 3.07 -5.85
N GLY A 4 -12.98 3.04 -7.15
CA GLY A 4 -14.22 2.45 -7.69
C GLY A 4 -14.05 1.15 -8.48
N THR A 5 -12.84 0.58 -8.61
CA THR A 5 -12.65 -0.68 -9.37
C THR A 5 -12.68 -1.91 -8.45
N SER A 6 -12.84 -3.10 -9.05
CA SER A 6 -12.89 -4.41 -8.37
C SER A 6 -11.76 -4.65 -7.37
N HIS A 7 -10.61 -3.99 -7.55
CA HIS A 7 -9.46 -4.12 -6.67
C HIS A 7 -9.76 -3.62 -5.25
N ALA A 8 -10.47 -2.49 -5.10
CA ALA A 8 -10.84 -1.95 -3.78
C ALA A 8 -11.76 -2.90 -3.00
N ARG A 9 -12.68 -3.60 -3.69
CA ARG A 9 -13.56 -4.60 -3.07
C ARG A 9 -12.78 -5.82 -2.56
N ILE A 10 -11.80 -6.28 -3.33
CA ILE A 10 -10.92 -7.39 -2.93
C ILE A 10 -10.09 -6.99 -1.70
N TYR A 11 -9.59 -5.76 -1.63
CA TYR A 11 -8.87 -5.27 -0.46
C TYR A 11 -9.75 -5.17 0.79
N LEU A 12 -10.99 -4.68 0.66
CA LEU A 12 -11.93 -4.65 1.78
C LEU A 12 -12.27 -6.06 2.29
N ALA A 13 -12.43 -7.02 1.39
CA ALA A 13 -12.59 -8.43 1.77
C ALA A 13 -11.32 -8.99 2.42
N ALA A 14 -10.13 -8.66 1.90
CA ALA A 14 -8.86 -9.06 2.48
C ALA A 14 -8.67 -8.49 3.90
N ASP A 15 -9.06 -7.24 4.15
CA ASP A 15 -9.06 -6.61 5.48
C ASP A 15 -9.99 -7.37 6.45
N LEU A 16 -11.18 -7.78 6.01
CA LEU A 16 -12.10 -8.59 6.80
C LEU A 16 -11.51 -9.96 7.17
N PHE A 17 -10.80 -10.61 6.24
CA PHE A 17 -10.12 -11.89 6.48
C PHE A 17 -8.73 -11.75 7.09
N ARG A 18 -8.29 -10.53 7.40
CA ARG A 18 -6.91 -10.21 7.85
C ARG A 18 -5.82 -10.77 6.94
N ILE A 19 -6.12 -10.86 5.65
CA ILE A 19 -5.17 -11.26 4.63
C ILE A 19 -4.29 -10.05 4.33
N ASN A 20 -2.98 -10.29 4.41
CA ASN A 20 -1.98 -9.25 4.30
C ASN A 20 -1.81 -8.77 2.84
N CYS A 21 -2.51 -7.69 2.47
CA CYS A 21 -2.44 -7.10 1.14
C CYS A 21 -2.25 -5.57 1.19
N PRO A 22 -1.14 -5.06 1.75
CA PRO A 22 -0.82 -3.64 1.69
C PRO A 22 -0.45 -3.20 0.27
N THR A 23 -0.88 -2.00 -0.11
CA THR A 23 -0.46 -1.33 -1.36
C THR A 23 0.45 -0.16 -1.04
N GLY A 24 1.56 0.00 -1.77
CA GLY A 24 2.55 1.06 -1.53
C GLY A 24 2.07 2.48 -1.80
N MET A 25 0.92 2.67 -2.44
CA MET A 25 0.30 3.98 -2.53
C MET A 25 -0.65 4.20 -1.35
N SER A 26 -0.39 5.27 -0.59
CA SER A 26 -1.24 5.77 0.49
C SER A 26 -1.31 4.88 1.75
N ALA A 27 -0.20 4.21 2.10
CA ALA A 27 -0.06 3.49 3.36
C ALA A 27 0.49 4.41 4.48
N LEU A 28 -0.11 4.35 5.66
CA LEU A 28 0.40 4.98 6.88
C LEU A 28 0.90 3.91 7.83
N MET A 29 2.14 4.06 8.32
CA MET A 29 2.78 3.11 9.22
C MET A 29 3.41 3.81 10.42
N ARG A 30 3.47 3.12 11.55
CA ARG A 30 4.09 3.67 12.77
C ARG A 30 5.60 3.65 12.62
N LYS A 31 6.22 4.84 12.61
CA LYS A 31 7.67 5.00 12.46
C LYS A 31 8.48 4.16 13.45
N LYS A 32 8.09 4.09 14.73
CA LYS A 32 8.78 3.28 15.75
C LYS A 32 8.89 1.81 15.35
N LEU A 33 7.81 1.23 14.83
CA LEU A 33 7.80 -0.18 14.42
C LEU A 33 8.69 -0.43 13.20
N LEU A 34 8.82 0.57 12.32
CA LEU A 34 9.67 0.50 11.14
C LEU A 34 11.15 0.68 11.48
N ASP A 35 11.48 1.57 12.42
CA ASP A 35 12.86 1.77 12.88
C ASP A 35 13.40 0.51 13.58
N GLU A 36 12.55 -0.23 14.29
CA GLU A 36 12.90 -1.51 14.93
C GLU A 36 13.23 -2.66 13.95
N VAL A 37 12.78 -2.60 12.69
CA VAL A 37 13.10 -3.59 11.64
C VAL A 37 14.26 -3.14 10.74
N GLY A 38 14.99 -2.09 11.10
CA GLY A 38 16.10 -1.56 10.30
C GLY A 38 15.66 -0.55 9.23
N GLY A 39 14.46 0.01 9.38
CA GLY A 39 13.91 1.03 8.51
C GLY A 39 13.51 0.52 7.12
N ILE A 40 13.15 1.44 6.24
CA ILE A 40 12.74 1.15 4.85
C ILE A 40 13.88 0.50 4.05
N LYS A 41 15.14 0.85 4.37
CA LYS A 41 16.32 0.31 3.66
C LYS A 41 16.46 -1.20 3.79
N ALA A 42 16.02 -1.80 4.89
CA ALA A 42 16.05 -3.25 5.08
C ALA A 42 15.13 -3.98 4.09
N PHE A 43 14.07 -3.32 3.62
CA PHE A 43 13.08 -3.90 2.72
C PHE A 43 13.26 -3.50 1.26
N GLY A 44 14.15 -2.53 0.97
CA GLY A 44 14.44 -2.08 -0.40
C GLY A 44 15.14 -3.13 -1.29
N GLN A 45 15.53 -4.29 -0.74
CA GLN A 45 15.98 -5.45 -1.52
C GLN A 45 14.82 -6.23 -2.14
N TYR A 46 13.58 -6.03 -1.65
CA TYR A 46 12.40 -6.74 -2.11
C TYR A 46 11.55 -5.82 -2.98
N LEU A 47 11.24 -6.27 -4.21
CA LEU A 47 10.35 -5.54 -5.12
C LEU A 47 8.95 -5.33 -4.54
N ALA A 48 8.52 -6.21 -3.63
CA ALA A 48 7.24 -6.14 -2.91
C ALA A 48 7.43 -5.67 -1.46
N GLU A 49 8.18 -4.57 -1.26
CA GLU A 49 8.50 -4.01 0.06
C GLU A 49 7.27 -3.83 0.96
N ASP A 50 6.13 -3.42 0.39
CA ASP A 50 4.88 -3.22 1.12
C ASP A 50 4.40 -4.47 1.83
N PHE A 51 4.40 -5.61 1.11
CA PHE A 51 3.95 -6.88 1.65
C PHE A 51 4.79 -7.31 2.85
N PHE A 52 6.10 -7.10 2.77
CA PHE A 52 7.02 -7.44 3.85
C PHE A 52 6.86 -6.54 5.07
N PHE A 53 6.55 -5.25 4.91
CA PHE A 53 6.22 -4.39 6.04
C PHE A 53 5.03 -4.96 6.81
N ALA A 54 3.95 -5.22 6.11
CA ALA A 54 2.72 -5.64 6.74
C ALA A 54 2.82 -7.08 7.28
N LYS A 55 3.66 -7.94 6.69
CA LYS A 55 4.01 -9.25 7.25
C LYS A 55 4.76 -9.08 8.57
N SER A 56 5.78 -8.21 8.60
CA SER A 56 6.54 -7.94 9.83
C SER A 56 5.68 -7.36 10.96
N PHE A 57 4.67 -6.55 10.63
CA PHE A 57 3.72 -6.02 11.60
C PHE A 57 2.76 -7.11 12.10
N THR A 58 2.26 -7.96 11.20
CA THR A 58 1.38 -9.09 11.55
C THR A 58 2.09 -10.12 12.43
N ASP A 59 3.35 -10.45 12.12
CA ASP A 59 4.17 -11.37 12.91
C ASP A 59 4.44 -10.84 14.34
N ARG A 60 4.44 -9.51 14.50
CA ARG A 60 4.56 -8.82 15.79
C ARG A 60 3.21 -8.63 16.51
N GLY A 61 2.12 -9.19 15.97
CA GLY A 61 0.77 -9.11 16.54
C GLY A 61 0.03 -7.80 16.27
N TRP A 62 0.53 -6.94 15.38
CA TRP A 62 -0.14 -5.69 15.01
C TRP A 62 -1.15 -5.94 13.90
N GLY A 63 -2.35 -5.36 14.07
CA GLY A 63 -3.39 -5.39 13.06
C GLY A 63 -3.20 -4.31 12.00
N ILE A 64 -3.59 -4.63 10.77
CA ILE A 64 -3.69 -3.69 9.66
C ILE A 64 -5.17 -3.29 9.54
N ARG A 65 -5.42 -2.06 9.10
CA ARG A 65 -6.79 -1.57 8.88
C ARG A 65 -6.84 -0.66 7.67
N ILE A 66 -7.86 -0.81 6.85
CA ILE A 66 -8.17 0.14 5.78
C ILE A 66 -8.90 1.36 6.35
N SER A 67 -8.46 2.56 5.94
CA SER A 67 -9.15 3.81 6.27
C SER A 67 -10.49 3.88 5.53
N SER A 68 -11.55 4.35 6.20
CA SER A 68 -12.83 4.62 5.57
C SER A 68 -12.79 5.85 4.65
N GLN A 69 -11.79 6.72 4.81
CA GLN A 69 -11.60 7.89 3.98
C GLN A 69 -10.64 7.60 2.83
N PRO A 70 -10.99 7.97 1.58
CA PRO A 70 -10.08 7.85 0.45
C PRO A 70 -8.90 8.80 0.63
N ALA A 71 -7.71 8.35 0.24
CA ALA A 71 -6.55 9.23 0.16
C ALA A 71 -6.81 10.29 -0.91
N TRP A 72 -6.73 11.56 -0.51
CA TRP A 72 -6.85 12.67 -1.45
C TRP A 72 -5.60 12.72 -2.32
N GLN A 73 -5.80 12.57 -3.62
CA GLN A 73 -4.77 12.72 -4.62
C GLN A 73 -5.06 13.99 -5.42
N ASN A 74 -4.02 14.79 -5.66
CA ASN A 74 -4.13 15.96 -6.55
C ASN A 74 -4.61 15.51 -7.94
N SER A 75 -5.44 16.35 -8.58
CA SER A 75 -5.91 16.11 -9.94
C SER A 75 -4.71 15.89 -10.87
N GLY A 76 -4.67 14.71 -11.49
CA GLY A 76 -3.63 14.36 -12.45
C GLY A 76 -3.82 15.11 -13.76
N VAL A 77 -2.71 15.47 -14.42
CA VAL A 77 -2.73 15.99 -15.78
C VAL A 77 -3.10 14.87 -16.75
N CYS A 78 -4.34 14.88 -17.23
CA CYS A 78 -4.88 13.85 -18.13
C CYS A 78 -4.57 14.16 -19.60
N GLU A 79 -3.29 14.16 -19.97
CA GLU A 79 -2.87 14.18 -21.38
C GLU A 79 -2.57 12.75 -21.87
N ILE A 80 -2.89 12.47 -23.14
CA ILE A 80 -2.69 11.16 -23.79
C ILE A 80 -1.20 10.76 -23.78
N THR A 81 -0.30 11.72 -23.95
CA THR A 81 1.17 11.56 -23.86
C THR A 81 1.59 11.08 -22.47
N ASN A 82 1.06 11.70 -21.40
CA ASN A 82 1.33 11.32 -20.02
C ASN A 82 0.77 9.93 -19.68
N PHE A 83 -0.36 9.55 -20.28
CA PHE A 83 -0.93 8.22 -20.13
C PHE A 83 -0.05 7.16 -20.80
N ASN A 84 0.39 7.40 -22.04
CA ASN A 84 1.25 6.46 -22.77
C ASN A 84 2.61 6.25 -22.06
N ASN A 85 3.20 7.33 -21.53
CA ASN A 85 4.44 7.26 -20.75
C ASN A 85 4.30 6.49 -19.43
N ARG A 86 3.09 6.46 -18.83
CA ARG A 86 2.81 5.68 -17.61
C ARG A 86 2.58 4.20 -17.87
N ILE A 87 2.03 3.83 -19.03
CA ILE A 87 1.79 2.43 -19.40
C ILE A 87 3.03 1.79 -20.02
N SER A 88 3.86 2.57 -20.72
CA SER A 88 5.08 2.07 -21.35
C SER A 88 6.24 1.86 -20.37
N ARG A 89 6.02 2.00 -19.07
CA ARG A 89 7.01 1.85 -18.00
C ARG A 89 6.70 0.63 -17.16
#